data_AF-A0A2H0RPD9-F1
#
_entry.id   AF-A0A2H0RPD9-F1
#
_cell.length_a   1.000
_cell.length_b   1.000
_cell.length_c   1.000
_cell.angle_alpha   90.00
_cell.angle_beta   90.00
_cell.angle_gamma   90.00
#
_symmetry.space_group_name_H-M   'P 1'
#
loop_
_entity.id
_entity.type
_entity.pdbx_description
1 polymer ?
#
loop_
_entity_poly.entity_id
_entity_poly.type
_entity_poly.pdbx_seq_one_letter_code
_entity_poly.pdbx_strand_id
1 'polypeptide(L)' 'MATQLSMDELRNMNLTDLRREIREGSTLLAKLRLGIKMKKEKDTARYRREKRQLARMQTALTQKCSADAPHSPAIS' A
#
# COMPACT_ATOMS: atom_id res chain seq x y z
N MET A 1 -1.33 11.78 1.31
CA MET A 1 -0.62 11.12 2.42
C MET A 1 0.63 11.92 2.71
N ALA A 2 0.74 12.50 3.91
CA ALA A 2 1.82 13.42 4.25
C ALA A 2 3.10 12.71 4.73
N THR A 3 3.07 11.39 4.94
CA THR A 3 4.18 10.65 5.53
C THR A 3 4.38 9.32 4.83
N GLN A 4 5.58 9.10 4.26
CA GLN A 4 5.97 7.78 3.78
C GLN A 4 6.31 6.91 4.98
N LEU A 5 5.38 6.02 5.35
CA LEU A 5 5.62 5.05 6.41
C LEU A 5 6.73 4.07 5.99
N SER A 6 7.65 3.82 6.92
CA SER A 6 8.67 2.78 6.83
C SER A 6 8.04 1.39 6.87
N MET A 7 8.80 0.37 6.46
CA MET A 7 8.34 -1.02 6.56
C MET A 7 8.07 -1.45 8.00
N ASP A 8 8.80 -0.91 8.98
CA ASP A 8 8.60 -1.23 10.40
C ASP A 8 7.29 -0.65 10.92
N GLU A 9 7.01 0.61 10.60
CA GLU A 9 5.73 1.24 10.94
C GLU A 9 4.55 0.50 10.30
N LEU A 10 4.67 0.10 9.03
CA LEU A 10 3.63 -0.68 8.34
C LEU A 10 3.41 -2.07 8.95
N ARG A 11 4.46 -2.72 9.43
CA ARG A 11 4.38 -4.01 10.13
C ARG A 11 3.79 -3.88 11.53
N ASN A 12 3.98 -2.76 12.21
CA ASN A 12 3.42 -2.53 13.53
C ASN A 12 1.98 -1.99 13.49
N MET A 13 1.53 -1.48 12.35
CA MET A 13 0.18 -0.96 12.18
C MET A 13 -0.89 -2.04 12.36
N ASN A 14 -2.02 -1.68 12.95
CA ASN A 14 -3.17 -2.59 13.05
C ASN A 14 -3.69 -2.93 11.64
N LEU A 15 -4.17 -4.16 11.45
CA LEU A 15 -4.64 -4.67 10.17
C LEU A 15 -5.83 -3.86 9.61
N THR A 16 -6.70 -3.36 10.49
CA THR A 16 -7.82 -2.47 10.11
C THR A 16 -7.32 -1.13 9.57
N ASP A 17 -6.36 -0.51 10.25
CA ASP A 17 -5.75 0.74 9.80
C ASP A 17 -4.98 0.53 8.50
N LEU A 18 -4.22 -0.58 8.37
CA LEU A 18 -3.50 -0.91 7.14
C LEU A 18 -4.43 -1.07 5.94
N ARG A 19 -5.59 -1.70 6.12
CA ARG A 19 -6.62 -1.79 5.07
C ARG A 19 -7.19 -0.42 4.71
N ARG A 20 -7.42 0.45 5.70
CA ARG A 20 -7.89 1.83 5.46
C ARG A 20 -6.86 2.62 4.64
N GLU A 21 -5.60 2.61 5.05
CA GLU A 21 -4.50 3.29 4.37
C GLU A 21 -4.32 2.79 2.92
N ILE A 22 -4.42 1.48 2.68
CA ILE A 22 -4.38 0.91 1.33
C ILE A 22 -5.54 1.44 0.46
N ARG A 23 -6.75 1.53 1.02
CA ARG A 23 -7.92 2.04 0.30
C ARG A 23 -7.76 3.52 -0.06
N GLU A 24 -7.27 4.31 0.88
CA GLU A 24 -7.00 5.74 0.67
C GLU A 24 -5.87 5.97 -0.35
N GLY A 25 -4.76 5.24 -0.22
CA GLY A 25 -3.65 5.27 -1.17
C GLY A 25 -4.06 4.85 -2.58
N SER A 26 -4.93 3.85 -2.71
CA SER A 26 -5.49 3.42 -4.00
C SER A 26 -6.35 4.51 -4.64
N THR A 27 -7.19 5.18 -3.84
CA THR A 27 -8.04 6.30 -4.31
C THR A 27 -7.18 7.48 -4.76
N LEU A 28 -6.14 7.82 -4.00
CA LEU A 28 -5.19 8.87 -4.37
C LEU A 28 -4.47 8.56 -5.68
N LEU A 29 -3.98 7.32 -5.85
CA LEU A 29 -3.32 6.91 -7.09
C LEU A 29 -4.25 6.94 -8.30
N ALA A 30 -5.53 6.58 -8.13
CA ALA A 30 -6.52 6.70 -9.20
C ALA A 30 -6.71 8.16 -9.62
N LYS A 31 -6.83 9.09 -8.65
CA LYS A 31 -6.92 10.53 -8.91
C LYS A 31 -5.68 11.07 -9.62
N LEU A 32 -4.48 10.74 -9.13
CA LEU A 32 -3.22 11.15 -9.75
C LEU A 32 -3.08 10.60 -11.18
N ARG A 33 -3.39 9.31 -11.38
CA ARG A 33 -3.36 8.68 -12.71
C ARG A 33 -4.31 9.38 -13.68
N LEU A 34 -5.52 9.73 -13.24
CA LEU A 34 -6.50 10.46 -14.04
C LEU A 34 -5.99 11.86 -14.39
N GLY A 35 -5.45 12.59 -13.40
CA GLY A 35 -4.85 13.91 -13.59
C GLY A 35 -3.70 13.89 -14.61
N ILE A 36 -2.82 12.89 -14.54
CA ILE A 36 -1.71 12.71 -15.48
C ILE A 36 -2.26 12.42 -16.89
N LYS A 37 -3.24 11.51 -17.01
CA LYS A 37 -3.87 11.17 -18.30
C LYS A 37 -4.55 12.38 -18.94
N MET A 38 -5.17 13.23 -18.13
CA MET A 38 -5.79 14.49 -18.56
C MET A 38 -4.80 15.64 -18.75
N LYS A 39 -3.49 15.42 -18.57
CA LYS A 39 -2.43 16.46 -18.57
C LYS A 39 -2.68 17.60 -17.56
N LYS A 40 -3.52 17.37 -16.55
CA LYS A 40 -3.84 18.30 -15.45
C LYS A 40 -2.88 18.18 -14.27
N GLU A 41 -2.21 17.03 -14.13
CA GLU A 41 -1.20 16.75 -13.11
C GLU A 41 0.16 16.57 -13.78
N LYS A 42 1.14 17.42 -13.43
CA LYS A 42 2.51 17.36 -13.98
C LYS A 42 3.46 16.60 -13.06
N ASP A 43 3.10 16.42 -11.79
CA ASP A 43 3.95 15.76 -10.82
C ASP A 43 3.86 14.22 -10.93
N THR A 44 4.52 13.70 -11.96
CA THR A 44 4.66 12.25 -12.14
C THR A 44 5.57 11.61 -11.09
N ALA A 45 6.42 12.39 -10.40
CA ALA A 45 7.29 11.91 -9.35
C ALA A 45 6.47 11.56 -8.10
N ARG A 46 5.48 12.39 -7.75
CA ARG A 46 4.49 12.09 -6.71
C ARG A 46 3.73 10.82 -7.02
N TYR A 47 3.21 10.64 -8.24
CA TYR A 47 2.54 9.39 -8.63
C TYR A 47 3.43 8.15 -8.42
N ARG A 48 4.70 8.21 -8.84
CA ARG A 48 5.64 7.10 -8.64
C ARG A 48 5.92 6.85 -7.16
N ARG A 49 6.03 7.90 -6.34
CA ARG A 49 6.26 7.80 -4.90
C ARG A 49 5.09 7.12 -4.20
N GLU A 50 3.87 7.60 -4.44
CA GLU A 50 2.65 7.03 -3.88
C GLU A 50 2.43 5.58 -4.34
N LYS A 51 2.78 5.27 -5.59
CA LYS A 51 2.70 3.90 -6.14
C LYS A 51 3.62 2.94 -5.38
N ARG A 52 4.85 3.38 -5.08
CA ARG A 52 5.79 2.58 -4.28
C ARG A 52 5.32 2.41 -2.84
N GLN A 53 4.72 3.45 -2.25
CA GLN A 53 4.17 3.35 -0.90
C GLN A 53 3.00 2.36 -0.85
N LEU A 54 2.08 2.41 -1.81
CA LEU A 54 0.98 1.45 -1.88
C LEU A 54 1.48 0.00 -2.01
N ALA A 55 2.49 -0.24 -2.83
CA ALA A 55 3.10 -1.56 -2.96
C ALA A 55 3.66 -2.07 -1.62
N ARG A 56 4.36 -1.21 -0.86
CA ARG A 56 4.87 -1.56 0.48
C ARG A 56 3.74 -1.91 1.45
N MET A 57 2.65 -1.12 1.45
CA MET A 57 1.48 -1.38 2.29
C MET A 57 0.83 -2.73 1.95
N GLN A 58 0.70 -3.06 0.66
CA GLN A 58 0.19 -4.35 0.20
C GLN A 58 1.09 -5.51 0.64
N THR A 59 2.42 -5.37 0.50
CA THR A 59 3.37 -6.37 0.99
C THR A 59 3.24 -6.59 2.50
N ALA A 60 3.14 -5.52 3.30
CA ALA A 60 2.95 -5.64 4.74
C ALA A 60 1.63 -6.34 5.10
N LEU A 61 0.56 -6.09 4.35
CA LEU A 61 -0.73 -6.78 4.53
C LEU A 61 -0.60 -8.27 4.21
N THR A 62 0.05 -8.63 3.10
CA THR A 62 0.31 -10.03 2.76
C THR A 62 1.12 -10.72 3.85
N GLN A 63 2.20 -10.10 4.33
CA GLN A 63 3.03 -10.65 5.41
C GLN A 63 2.22 -10.89 6.70
N LYS A 64 1.35 -9.96 7.09
CA LYS A 64 0.45 -10.11 8.24
C LYS A 64 -0.53 -11.26 8.05
N CYS A 65 -1.20 -11.32 6.90
CA CYS A 65 -2.15 -12.40 6.61
C CYS A 65 -1.48 -13.78 6.51
N SER A 66 -0.25 -13.85 6.01
CA SER A 66 0.53 -15.10 5.92
C SER A 66 1.11 -15.53 7.27
N ALA A 67 1.39 -14.60 8.19
CA ALA A 67 1.84 -14.92 9.54
C ALA A 67 0.70 -15.46 10.43
N ASP A 68 -0.55 -15.04 10.16
CA ASP A 68 -1.75 -15.56 10.85
C ASP A 68 -2.29 -16.86 10.24
N ALA A 69 -1.71 -17.37 9.15
CA ALA A 69 -2.07 -18.67 8.61
C ALA A 69 -1.40 -19.77 9.46
N PRO A 70 -2.15 -20.68 10.13
CA PRO A 70 -1.53 -21.82 10.77
C PRO A 70 -0.81 -22.64 9.71
N HIS A 71 0.46 -22.91 9.99
CA HIS A 71 1.30 -23.83 9.25
C HIS A 71 0.56 -25.17 9.11
N SER A 72 -0.08 -25.41 7.97
CA SER A 72 -0.44 -26.76 7.55
C SER A 72 0.81 -27.35 6.89
N PRO A 73 1.54 -28.26 7.55
CA PRO A 73 2.55 -29.04 6.86
C PRO A 73 1.82 -30.05 5.99
N ALA A 74 1.53 -29.68 4.74
CA ALA A 74 1.26 -30.67 3.72
C ALA A 74 2.62 -31.14 3.20
N ILE A 75 2.98 -32.38 3.50
CA ILE A 75 3.42 -33.42 2.54
C ILE A 75 3.82 -34.67 3.37
N SER A 76 3.08 -35.75 3.18
CA SER A 76 3.57 -37.14 3.22
C SER A 76 3.14 -37.80 1.92
#